data_AF-A0AAV7UHT7-F1
#
_entry.id   AF-A0AAV7UHT7-F1
#
_cell.length_a   1.000
_cell.length_b   1.000
_cell.length_c   1.000
_cell.angle_alpha   90.00
_cell.angle_beta   90.00
_cell.angle_gamma   90.00
#
_symmetry.space_group_name_H-M   'P 1'
#
loop_
_entity.id
_entity.type
_entity.pdbx_description
1 polymer ?
#
loop_
_entity_poly.entity_id
_entity_poly.type
_entity_poly.pdbx_seq_one_letter_code
_entity_poly.pdbx_strand_id
1 'polypeptide(L)'
;MSQTGHICVPPLFLDSPGKPCMKWKGWLRAFENYIVSIDGKGYSPERKKSLLFGLLGKAGQEVFDSLPVYVNPPGATAPLNEYQEAVKRLELQYAEECNIMVGCHKFALRKQEEGETIEEYIACL
;
A
#
# COMPACT_ATOMS: atom_id res chain seq x y z
N MET A 1 -26.90 15.49 -26.39
CA MET A 1 -25.45 15.45 -26.70
C MET A 1 -24.76 14.78 -25.53
N SER A 2 -24.53 13.47 -25.60
CA SER A 2 -23.86 12.73 -24.52
C SER A 2 -22.36 12.95 -24.66
N GLN A 3 -21.79 13.88 -23.89
CA GLN A 3 -20.34 13.96 -23.74
C GLN A 3 -19.88 12.67 -23.06
N THR A 4 -19.29 11.77 -23.83
CA THR A 4 -18.52 10.66 -23.29
C THR A 4 -17.25 11.25 -22.68
N GLY A 5 -17.34 11.74 -21.45
CA GLY A 5 -16.16 12.11 -20.67
C GLY A 5 -15.27 10.87 -20.60
N HIS A 6 -14.06 10.96 -21.13
CA HIS A 6 -13.12 9.86 -21.10
C HIS A 6 -12.73 9.59 -19.64
N ILE A 7 -13.37 8.62 -19.01
CA ILE A 7 -13.08 8.23 -17.62
C ILE A 7 -11.66 7.66 -17.62
N CYS A 8 -10.73 8.37 -16.97
CA CYS A 8 -9.36 7.91 -16.83
C CYS A 8 -9.29 6.92 -15.67
N VAL A 9 -9.22 5.62 -16.00
CA VAL A 9 -9.06 4.54 -15.02
C VAL A 9 -7.60 4.52 -14.55
N PRO A 10 -7.32 4.40 -13.23
CA PRO A 10 -5.96 4.28 -12.73
C PRO A 10 -5.29 3.00 -13.27
N PRO A 11 -3.96 3.01 -13.48
CA PRO A 11 -3.25 1.76 -13.72
C PRO A 11 -3.35 0.83 -12.50
N LEU A 12 -3.22 -0.47 -12.71
CA LEU A 12 -3.12 -1.42 -11.59
C LEU A 12 -1.92 -1.07 -10.71
N PHE A 13 -2.11 -1.05 -9.40
CA PHE A 13 -1.06 -0.66 -8.46
C PHE A 13 0.11 -1.67 -8.45
N LEU A 14 -0.21 -2.94 -8.22
CA LEU A 14 0.73 -4.04 -8.12
C LEU A 14 0.12 -5.32 -8.73
N ASP A 15 0.28 -5.47 -10.05
CA ASP A 15 -0.26 -6.61 -10.79
C ASP A 15 0.57 -7.88 -10.62
N SER A 16 1.90 -7.75 -10.73
CA SER A 16 2.88 -8.82 -10.51
C SER A 16 3.74 -8.56 -9.27
N PRO A 17 4.31 -9.60 -8.63
CA PRO A 17 5.24 -9.43 -7.53
C PRO A 17 6.41 -8.52 -7.92
N GLY A 18 6.78 -7.59 -7.03
CA GLY A 18 7.89 -6.67 -7.25
C GLY A 18 7.53 -5.22 -6.94
N LYS A 19 7.99 -4.30 -7.79
CA LYS A 19 7.82 -2.86 -7.56
C LYS A 19 6.44 -2.39 -8.07
N PRO A 20 5.67 -1.65 -7.27
CA PRO A 20 4.43 -1.03 -7.74
C PRO A 20 4.66 -0.08 -8.92
N CYS A 21 3.60 0.18 -9.69
CA CYS A 21 3.65 1.06 -10.86
C CYS A 21 4.06 2.51 -10.50
N MET A 22 3.74 2.95 -9.29
CA MET A 22 4.13 4.25 -8.73
C MET A 22 4.02 4.24 -7.20
N LYS A 23 4.47 5.32 -6.54
CA LYS A 23 4.36 5.46 -5.08
C LYS A 23 2.91 5.43 -4.61
N TRP A 24 2.64 4.75 -3.49
CA TRP A 24 1.29 4.60 -2.92
C TRP A 24 0.50 5.90 -2.83
N LYS A 25 1.07 6.97 -2.24
CA LYS A 25 0.38 8.27 -2.11
C LYS A 25 -0.03 8.87 -3.46
N GLY A 26 0.80 8.71 -4.48
CA GLY A 26 0.50 9.18 -5.83
C GLY A 26 -0.61 8.37 -6.49
N TRP A 27 -0.55 7.04 -6.32
CA TRP A 27 -1.54 6.13 -6.84
C TRP A 27 -2.90 6.29 -6.17
N LEU A 28 -2.94 6.39 -4.83
CA LEU A 28 -4.17 6.57 -4.05
C LEU A 28 -4.91 7.85 -4.48
N ARG A 29 -4.16 8.95 -4.73
CA ARG A 29 -4.74 10.18 -5.27
C ARG A 29 -5.36 9.97 -6.65
N ALA A 30 -4.72 9.20 -7.53
CA ALA A 30 -5.28 8.87 -8.84
C ALA A 30 -6.56 8.02 -8.70
N PHE A 31 -6.57 7.06 -7.78
CA PHE A 31 -7.74 6.26 -7.43
C PHE A 31 -8.90 7.12 -6.90
N GLU A 32 -8.64 8.04 -5.97
CA GLU A 32 -9.66 8.96 -5.43
C GLU A 32 -10.26 9.86 -6.52
N ASN A 33 -9.41 10.39 -7.42
CA ASN A 33 -9.88 11.16 -8.57
C ASN A 33 -10.76 10.33 -9.52
N TYR A 34 -10.41 9.06 -9.72
CA TYR A 34 -11.22 8.12 -10.49
C TYR A 34 -12.59 7.90 -9.84
N ILE A 35 -12.63 7.67 -8.51
CA ILE A 35 -13.89 7.55 -7.76
C ILE A 35 -14.76 8.80 -7.95
N VAL A 36 -14.19 10.00 -7.88
CA VAL A 36 -14.95 11.25 -8.13
C VAL A 36 -15.45 11.32 -9.56
N SER A 37 -14.64 10.88 -10.53
CA SER A 37 -14.96 10.93 -11.97
C SER A 37 -16.11 9.99 -12.36
N ILE A 38 -16.30 8.88 -11.64
CA ILE A 38 -17.42 7.94 -11.83
C ILE A 38 -18.62 8.25 -10.93
N ASP A 39 -18.66 9.44 -10.33
CA ASP A 39 -19.65 9.88 -9.33
C ASP A 39 -19.77 8.90 -8.14
N GLY A 40 -18.66 8.26 -7.78
CA GLY A 40 -18.57 7.25 -6.74
C GLY A 40 -18.51 7.81 -5.32
N LYS A 41 -18.70 9.13 -5.13
CA LYS A 41 -18.68 9.75 -3.78
C LYS A 41 -19.74 9.12 -2.87
N GLY A 42 -20.92 8.84 -3.41
CA GLY A 42 -22.04 8.20 -2.71
C GLY A 42 -21.93 6.67 -2.58
N TYR A 43 -20.87 6.05 -3.08
CA TYR A 43 -20.71 4.60 -2.95
C TYR A 43 -20.48 4.19 -1.49
N SER A 44 -21.04 3.04 -1.14
CA SER A 44 -20.85 2.42 0.17
C SER A 44 -19.36 2.07 0.39
N PRO A 45 -18.91 1.95 1.65
CA PRO A 45 -17.56 1.51 1.96
C PRO A 45 -17.17 0.20 1.25
N GLU A 46 -18.10 -0.75 1.18
CA GLU A 46 -17.93 -2.07 0.54
C GLU A 46 -17.58 -1.90 -0.93
N ARG A 47 -18.36 -1.06 -1.63
CA ARG A 47 -18.14 -0.83 -3.05
C ARG A 47 -16.82 -0.10 -3.32
N LYS A 48 -16.45 0.87 -2.47
CA LYS A 48 -15.16 1.57 -2.58
C LYS A 48 -13.99 0.62 -2.33
N LYS A 49 -14.11 -0.27 -1.35
CA LYS A 49 -13.12 -1.32 -1.06
C LYS A 49 -13.01 -2.32 -2.21
N SER A 50 -14.11 -2.78 -2.80
CA SER A 50 -14.06 -3.66 -3.98
C SER A 50 -13.37 -2.99 -5.17
N LEU A 51 -13.64 -1.70 -5.42
CA LEU A 51 -12.96 -0.93 -6.47
C LEU A 51 -11.47 -0.76 -6.18
N LEU A 52 -11.12 -0.49 -4.92
CA LEU A 52 -9.73 -0.43 -4.49
C LEU A 52 -9.00 -1.74 -4.80
N PHE A 53 -9.57 -2.89 -4.43
CA PHE A 53 -8.98 -4.20 -4.65
C PHE A 53 -8.88 -4.57 -6.14
N GLY A 54 -9.92 -4.23 -6.91
CA GLY A 54 -9.92 -4.44 -8.36
C GLY A 54 -8.77 -3.69 -9.05
N LEU A 55 -8.42 -2.50 -8.56
CA LEU A 55 -7.32 -1.70 -9.09
C LEU A 55 -5.98 -1.93 -8.35
N LEU A 56 -5.98 -2.63 -7.23
CA LEU A 56 -4.78 -2.98 -6.47
C LEU A 56 -3.91 -3.98 -7.24
N GLY A 57 -4.52 -4.82 -8.07
CA GLY A 57 -3.85 -5.90 -8.81
C GLY A 57 -3.70 -7.18 -7.97
N LYS A 58 -3.41 -8.31 -8.63
CA LYS A 58 -3.37 -9.62 -7.98
C LYS A 58 -2.33 -9.69 -6.87
N ALA A 59 -1.08 -9.32 -7.18
CA ALA A 59 0.00 -9.34 -6.18
C ALA A 59 -0.27 -8.35 -5.03
N GLY A 60 -0.91 -7.22 -5.30
CA GLY A 60 -1.32 -6.27 -4.26
C GLY A 60 -2.39 -6.82 -3.32
N GLN A 61 -3.33 -7.63 -3.81
CA GLN A 61 -4.30 -8.35 -2.96
C GLN A 61 -3.62 -9.41 -2.10
N GLU A 62 -2.68 -10.18 -2.66
CA GLU A 62 -1.88 -11.17 -1.90
C GLU A 62 -1.09 -10.49 -0.76
N VAL A 63 -0.49 -9.31 -1.03
CA VAL A 63 0.14 -8.50 0.01
C VAL A 63 -0.87 -8.11 1.07
N PHE A 64 -2.04 -7.61 0.68
CA PHE A 64 -3.08 -7.19 1.62
C PHE A 64 -3.52 -8.32 2.56
N ASP A 65 -3.73 -9.52 2.01
CA ASP A 65 -4.16 -10.70 2.77
C ASP A 65 -3.10 -11.13 3.80
N SER A 66 -1.82 -10.84 3.54
CA SER A 66 -0.72 -11.07 4.49
C SER A 66 -0.62 -10.00 5.59
N LEU A 67 -1.25 -8.83 5.44
CA LEU A 67 -1.14 -7.74 6.40
C LEU A 67 -1.97 -8.05 7.66
N PRO A 68 -1.49 -7.66 8.86
CA PRO A 68 -2.28 -7.78 10.07
C PRO A 68 -3.55 -6.91 9.99
N VAL A 69 -4.58 -7.31 10.73
CA VAL A 69 -5.81 -6.52 10.91
C VAL A 69 -5.45 -5.19 11.57
N TYR A 70 -6.01 -4.09 11.07
CA TYR A 70 -5.75 -2.79 11.66
C TYR A 70 -6.60 -2.63 12.92
N VAL A 71 -5.93 -2.40 14.04
CA VAL A 71 -6.58 -2.10 15.32
C VAL A 71 -6.49 -0.60 15.53
N ASN A 72 -7.64 0.04 15.75
CA ASN A 72 -7.68 1.48 16.04
C ASN A 72 -6.87 1.78 17.31
N PRO A 73 -6.06 2.85 17.31
CA PRO A 73 -5.31 3.23 18.49
C PRO A 73 -6.25 3.59 19.65
N PRO A 74 -5.82 3.36 20.91
CA PRO A 74 -6.57 3.78 22.08
C PRO A 74 -6.88 5.28 22.02
N GLY A 75 -8.15 5.66 22.15
CA GLY A 75 -8.59 7.06 22.09
C GLY A 75 -8.98 7.57 20.70
N ALA A 76 -9.04 6.71 19.67
CA ALA A 76 -9.66 7.08 18.39
C ALA A 76 -11.13 7.47 18.57
N THR A 77 -11.52 8.61 18.01
CA THR A 77 -12.85 9.21 18.17
C THR A 77 -13.98 8.43 17.49
N ALA A 78 -13.66 7.62 16.46
CA ALA A 78 -14.60 6.72 15.81
C ALA A 78 -13.85 5.57 15.12
N PRO A 79 -14.44 4.36 15.02
CA PRO A 79 -13.86 3.27 14.25
C PRO A 79 -13.84 3.63 12.76
N LEU A 80 -12.72 3.33 12.09
CA LEU A 80 -12.64 3.40 10.63
C LEU A 80 -13.65 2.43 10.00
N ASN A 81 -14.26 2.83 8.88
CA ASN A 81 -14.99 1.88 8.05
C ASN A 81 -14.01 0.96 7.30
N GLU A 82 -14.51 -0.15 6.75
CA GLU A 82 -13.66 -1.16 6.11
C GLU A 82 -12.84 -0.67 4.90
N TYR A 83 -13.31 0.35 4.16
CA TYR A 83 -12.52 0.98 3.10
C TYR A 83 -11.37 1.79 3.70
N GLN A 84 -11.66 2.61 4.72
CA GLN A 84 -10.65 3.40 5.42
C GLN A 84 -9.62 2.52 6.12
N GLU A 85 -10.06 1.42 6.72
CA GLU A 85 -9.19 0.40 7.32
C GLU A 85 -8.26 -0.20 6.26
N ALA A 86 -8.80 -0.60 5.11
CA ALA A 86 -8.00 -1.17 4.03
C ALA A 86 -6.95 -0.19 3.49
N VAL A 87 -7.36 1.08 3.25
CA VAL A 87 -6.43 2.15 2.86
C VAL A 87 -5.37 2.36 3.92
N LYS A 88 -5.71 2.30 5.21
CA LYS A 88 -4.75 2.51 6.30
C LYS A 88 -3.72 1.39 6.39
N ARG A 89 -4.14 0.14 6.25
CA ARG A 89 -3.24 -1.04 6.20
C ARG A 89 -2.25 -0.93 5.05
N LEU A 90 -2.75 -0.60 3.86
CA LEU A 90 -1.91 -0.39 2.68
C LEU A 90 -1.01 0.83 2.84
N GLU A 91 -1.51 1.92 3.43
CA GLU A 91 -0.70 3.10 3.72
C GLU A 91 0.45 2.75 4.67
N LEU A 92 0.23 1.96 5.73
CA LEU A 92 1.31 1.53 6.62
C LEU A 92 2.34 0.65 5.88
N GLN A 93 1.87 -0.28 5.05
CA GLN A 93 2.75 -1.16 4.26
C GLN A 93 3.62 -0.39 3.26
N TYR A 94 3.06 0.65 2.63
CA TYR A 94 3.73 1.41 1.58
C TYR A 94 4.13 2.83 2.01
N ALA A 95 4.03 3.17 3.29
CA ALA A 95 4.47 4.45 3.85
C ALA A 95 5.99 4.64 3.71
N GLU A 96 6.71 3.51 3.63
CA GLU A 96 8.16 3.43 3.72
C GLU A 96 8.82 2.84 2.47
N GLU A 97 8.43 3.26 1.25
CA GLU A 97 9.28 2.97 0.09
C GLU A 97 10.63 3.74 0.20
N CYS A 98 11.55 3.20 1.00
CA CYS A 98 13.01 3.27 0.95
C CYS A 98 13.66 2.44 2.07
N ASN A 99 13.34 1.15 2.26
CA ASN A 99 14.20 0.32 3.13
C ASN A 99 14.43 -1.15 2.73
N ILE A 100 13.76 -1.72 1.72
CA ILE A 100 14.19 -3.06 1.24
C ILE A 100 15.43 -2.91 0.36
N MET A 101 15.44 -2.08 -0.69
CA MET A 101 16.65 -1.90 -1.51
C MET A 101 17.77 -1.18 -0.76
N VAL A 102 17.44 -0.21 0.10
CA VAL A 102 18.43 0.45 0.98
C VAL A 102 18.89 -0.52 2.07
N GLY A 103 18.00 -1.32 2.65
CA GLY A 103 18.32 -2.35 3.64
C GLY A 103 19.18 -3.46 3.05
N CYS A 104 18.77 -4.07 1.92
CA CYS A 104 19.56 -5.04 1.17
C CYS A 104 20.90 -4.47 0.71
N HIS A 105 20.96 -3.20 0.32
CA HIS A 105 22.23 -2.56 -0.03
C HIS A 105 23.13 -2.33 1.19
N LYS A 106 22.59 -1.80 2.29
CA LYS A 106 23.31 -1.66 3.57
C LYS A 106 23.78 -3.00 4.11
N PHE A 107 22.94 -4.03 3.99
CA PHE A 107 23.21 -5.41 4.36
C PHE A 107 24.31 -6.02 3.49
N ALA A 108 24.22 -5.89 2.17
CA ALA A 108 25.25 -6.39 1.24
C ALA A 108 26.60 -5.68 1.39
N LEU A 109 26.60 -4.44 1.92
CA LEU A 109 27.81 -3.68 2.21
C LEU A 109 28.32 -3.83 3.66
N ARG A 110 27.53 -4.44 4.57
CA ARG A 110 27.90 -4.64 5.97
C ARG A 110 29.00 -5.70 6.05
N LYS A 111 30.15 -5.33 6.60
CA LYS A 111 31.20 -6.25 7.01
C LYS A 111 31.15 -6.39 8.54
N GLN A 112 31.58 -7.54 9.05
CA GLN A 112 31.83 -7.70 10.48
C GLN A 112 32.93 -6.72 10.89
N GLU A 113 32.71 -5.96 11.95
CA GLU A 113 33.69 -4.99 12.46
C GLU A 113 34.78 -5.67 13.28
N GLU A 114 35.96 -5.05 13.40
CA GLU A 114 37.06 -5.58 14.20
C GLU A 114 36.68 -5.56 15.69
N GLY A 115 36.48 -6.75 16.28
CA GLY A 115 36.03 -6.92 17.67
C GLY A 115 34.55 -7.26 17.85
N GLU A 116 33.75 -7.25 16.78
CA GLU A 116 32.36 -7.75 16.79
C GLU A 116 32.37 -9.28 16.82
N THR A 117 31.60 -9.90 17.70
CA THR A 117 31.47 -11.36 17.73
C THR A 117 30.62 -11.85 16.56
N ILE A 118 30.78 -13.12 16.19
CA ILE A 118 29.97 -13.73 15.11
C ILE A 118 28.48 -13.74 15.48
N GLU A 119 28.16 -13.94 16.76
CA GLU A 119 26.79 -13.95 17.26
C GLU A 119 26.12 -12.57 17.15
N GLU A 120 26.84 -11.50 17.46
CA GLU A 120 26.37 -10.11 17.30
C GLU A 120 26.17 -9.76 15.83
N TYR A 121 27.10 -10.15 14.96
CA TYR A 121 26.99 -9.94 13.53
C TYR A 121 25.75 -10.66 12.95
N ILE A 122 25.51 -11.91 13.35
CA ILE A 122 24.36 -12.70 12.91
C ILE A 122 23.04 -12.18 13.48
N ALA A 123 23.03 -11.68 14.72
CA ALA A 123 21.82 -11.12 15.34
C ALA A 123 21.32 -9.83 14.67
N CYS A 124 22.19 -9.16 13.91
CA CYS A 124 21.85 -7.99 13.09
C CYS A 124 21.65 -8.32 11.59
N LEU A 125 21.65 -9.61 11.20
CA LEU A 125 21.22 -10.07 9.88
C LEU A 125 19.68 -10.05 9.76
#